data_AF-A0A6G9YEB2-F1
#
_entry.id   AF-A0A6G9YEB2-F1
#
_cell.length_a   1.000
_cell.length_b   1.000
_cell.length_c   1.000
_cell.angle_alpha   90.00
_cell.angle_beta   90.00
_cell.angle_gamma   90.00
#
_symmetry.space_group_name_H-M   'P 1'
#
loop_
_entity.id
_entity.type
_entity.pdbx_description
1 polymer ?
#
loop_
_entity_poly.entity_id
_entity_poly.type
_entity_poly.pdbx_seq_one_letter_code
_entity_poly.pdbx_strand_id
1 'polypeptide(L)' 'MTTPTYCPWCGRRYPNSALVQEFWARDERWFCCWCTGCGRTSDIGDVHRVIVSEALPA' A
#
# COMPACT_ATOMS: atom_id res chain seq x y z
N MET A 1 -0.67 -12.53 -1.73
CA MET A 1 -0.32 -11.10 -1.83
C MET A 1 0.84 -10.91 -2.81
N THR A 2 0.90 -9.86 -3.63
CA THR A 2 2.05 -9.51 -4.50
C THR A 2 2.74 -8.25 -3.98
N THR A 3 4.00 -8.00 -4.35
CA THR A 3 4.72 -6.78 -3.95
C THR A 3 3.94 -5.52 -4.39
N PRO A 4 3.72 -4.53 -3.51
CA PRO A 4 3.01 -3.31 -3.84
C PRO A 4 3.66 -2.58 -5.02
N THR A 5 2.86 -2.23 -6.03
CA THR A 5 3.32 -1.46 -7.20
C THR A 5 2.94 0.01 -7.15
N TYR A 6 2.05 0.40 -6.23
CA TYR A 6 1.59 1.77 -6.03
C TYR A 6 1.54 2.13 -4.55
N CYS A 7 1.78 3.40 -4.24
CA CYS A 7 1.61 3.93 -2.89
C CYS A 7 0.11 4.05 -2.56
N PRO A 8 -0.39 3.43 -1.48
CA PRO A 8 -1.82 3.45 -1.15
C PRO A 8 -2.28 4.83 -0.66
N TRP A 9 -1.36 5.75 -0.32
CA TRP A 9 -1.71 7.10 0.12
C TRP A 9 -1.82 8.11 -1.04
N CYS A 10 -0.86 8.14 -1.95
CA CYS A 10 -0.81 9.15 -3.01
C CYS A 10 -1.10 8.59 -4.42
N GLY A 11 -1.31 7.27 -4.54
CA GLY A 11 -1.59 6.60 -5.80
C GLY A 11 -0.40 6.54 -6.78
N ARG A 12 0.76 7.09 -6.41
CA ARG A 12 1.92 7.09 -7.30
C ARG A 12 2.53 5.70 -7.41
N ARG A 13 2.96 5.33 -8.62
CA ARG A 13 3.68 4.08 -8.86
C ARG A 13 4.99 4.07 -8.06
N TYR A 14 5.28 2.97 -7.39
CA TYR A 14 6.55 2.77 -6.71
C TYR A 14 7.68 2.59 -7.75
N PRO A 15 8.79 3.33 -7.65
CA PRO A 15 10.01 2.96 -8.38
C PRO A 15 10.57 1.64 -7.84
N ASN A 16 11.46 0.98 -8.60
CA ASN A 16 12.07 -0.29 -8.20
C ASN A 16 12.79 -0.22 -6.84
N SER A 17 13.26 0.96 -6.44
CA SER A 17 13.96 1.21 -5.17
C SER A 17 13.03 1.56 -3.99
N ALA A 18 11.71 1.53 -4.16
CA ALA A 18 10.78 1.89 -3.09
C ALA A 18 10.58 0.79 -2.05
N LEU A 19 10.82 -0.47 -2.42
CA LEU A 19 10.78 -1.59 -1.50
C LEU A 19 12.05 -1.55 -0.64
N VAL A 20 11.88 -1.36 0.67
CA VAL A 20 12.97 -1.37 1.64
C VAL A 20 13.19 -2.79 2.14
N GLN A 21 12.11 -3.48 2.53
CA GLN A 21 12.18 -4.82 3.11
C GLN A 21 10.86 -5.58 2.93
N GLU A 22 10.95 -6.89 2.68
CA GLU A 22 9.85 -7.85 2.83
C GLU A 22 9.98 -8.56 4.19
N PHE A 23 8.88 -8.69 4.92
CA PHE A 23 8.86 -9.38 6.22
C PHE A 23 7.52 -10.09 6.47
N TRP A 24 7.48 -10.89 7.53
CA TRP A 24 6.31 -11.68 7.91
C TRP A 24 5.87 -11.33 9.32
N ALA A 25 4.56 -11.16 9.51
CA ALA A 25 3.93 -11.01 10.81
C ALA A 25 2.92 -12.15 10.96
N ARG A 26 3.30 -13.18 11.74
CA ARG A 26 2.60 -14.48 11.75
C ARG A 26 2.55 -15.07 10.33
N ASP A 27 1.36 -15.40 9.84
CA ASP A 27 1.12 -15.98 8.52
C ASP A 27 0.85 -14.91 7.45
N GLU A 28 0.98 -13.62 7.80
CA GLU A 28 0.77 -12.50 6.89
C GLU A 28 2.10 -11.98 6.35
N ARG A 29 2.14 -11.73 5.05
CA ARG A 29 3.27 -11.10 4.38
C ARG A 29 3.10 -9.58 4.32
N TRP A 30 4.16 -8.86 4.65
CA TRP A 30 4.21 -7.40 4.72
C TRP A 30 5.42 -6.82 3.97
N PHE A 31 5.30 -5.58 3.53
CA PHE A 31 6.35 -4.86 2.79
C PHE A 31 6.58 -3.47 3.37
N CYS A 32 7.79 -3.22 3.90
CA CYS A 32 8.21 -1.88 4.28
C CYS A 32 8.59 -1.10 3.01
N CYS A 33 7.87 -0.01 2.74
CA CYS A 33 8.00 0.76 1.51
C CYS A 33 8.22 2.25 1.80
N TRP A 34 9.09 2.91 1.03
CA TRP A 34 9.25 4.36 1.02
C TRP A 34 8.76 4.99 -0.29
N CYS A 35 7.89 5.99 -0.20
CA CYS A 35 7.36 6.69 -1.37
C CYS A 35 8.05 8.03 -1.60
N THR A 36 8.72 8.18 -2.76
CA THR A 36 9.29 9.47 -3.20
C THR A 36 8.24 10.53 -3.52
N GLY A 37 6.99 10.15 -3.78
CA GLY A 37 5.91 11.06 -4.12
C GLY A 37 5.34 11.82 -2.92
N CYS A 38 5.12 11.13 -1.80
CA CYS A 38 4.57 11.72 -0.58
C CYS A 38 5.51 11.68 0.63
N GLY A 39 6.75 11.20 0.46
CA GLY A 39 7.79 11.13 1.49
C GLY A 39 7.57 10.07 2.58
N ARG A 40 6.46 9.33 2.53
CA ARG A 40 6.03 8.41 3.58
C ARG A 40 6.79 7.08 3.51
N THR A 41 7.28 6.62 4.66
CA THR A 41 7.70 5.23 4.91
C THR A 41 6.59 4.52 5.67
N SER A 42 6.16 3.35 5.20
CA SER A 42 5.10 2.57 5.88
C SER A 42 5.16 1.10 5.52
N ASP A 43 4.64 0.28 6.42
CA ASP A 43 4.46 -1.15 6.20
C ASP A 43 3.13 -1.40 5.50
N ILE A 44 3.19 -2.17 4.41
CA ILE A 44 2.07 -2.42 3.51
C ILE A 44 1.78 -3.92 3.52
N GLY A 45 0.64 -4.28 4.11
CA GLY A 45 0.01 -5.60 4.03
C GLY A 45 -0.98 -5.64 2.87
N ASP A 46 -1.91 -6.61 2.88
CA ASP A 46 -2.83 -6.81 1.76
C ASP A 46 -3.69 -5.57 1.48
N VAL A 47 -3.79 -5.19 0.19
CA VAL A 47 -4.46 -3.96 -0.24
C VAL A 47 -5.69 -4.31 -1.08
N HIS A 48 -6.87 -4.01 -0.55
CA HIS A 48 -8.14 -4.19 -1.25
C HIS A 48 -8.71 -2.86 -1.73
N ARG A 49 -9.12 -2.80 -3.00
CA ARG A 49 -9.88 -1.66 -3.53
C ARG A 49 -11.35 -1.81 -3.11
N VAL A 50 -11.88 -0.80 -2.44
CA VAL A 50 -13.30 -0.71 -2.08
C VAL A 50 -13.93 0.46 -2.84
N ILE A 51 -15.10 0.22 -3.43
CA ILE A 51 -15.93 1.26 -4.04
C ILE A 51 -17.12 1.47 -3.11
N VAL A 52 -17.23 2.67 -2.54
CA VAL A 52 -18.33 3.05 -1.65
C VAL A 52 -19.19 4.08 -2.37
N SER A 53 -20.52 3.91 -2.30
CA SER A 53 -21.48 4.92 -2.76
C SER A 53 -22.00 5.69 -1.55
N GLU A 54 -22.19 6.99 -1.70
CA GLU A 54 -22.84 7.79 -0.67
C GLU A 54 -24.29 7.30 -0.49
N ALA A 55 -24.69 7.05 0.75
CA ALA A 55 -26.07 6.76 1.07
C ALA A 55 -26.87 8.08 0.96
N LEU A 56 -27.68 8.21 -0.09
CA LEU A 56 -28.63 9.31 -0.17
C LEU A 56 -29.76 9.08 0.86
N PRO A 57 -30.20 10.12 1.60
CA PRO A 57 -31.35 10.01 2.48
C PRO A 57 -32.61 9.65 1.67
N ALA A 58 -33.46 8.81 2.27
CA ALA A 58 -34.72 8.33 1.69
C ALA A 58 -35.79 9.42 1.57
#